data_AF-A0A2I0TC25-F1
#
_entry.id   AF-A0A2I0TC25-F1
#
_cell.length_a   1.000
_cell.length_b   1.000
_cell.length_c   1.000
_cell.angle_alpha   90.00
_cell.angle_beta   90.00
_cell.angle_gamma   90.00
#
_symmetry.space_group_name_H-M   'P 1'
#
loop_
_entity.id
_entity.type
_entity.pdbx_description
1 polymer ?
#
loop_
_entity_poly.entity_id
_entity_poly.type
_entity_poly.pdbx_seq_one_letter_code
_entity_poly.pdbx_strand_id
1 'polypeptide(L)'
;MTGIFGQRLEDTVQYERKYGQRLAPLLVEQCVDFIRERGLTEEGLFRMPGQANLVKDLQDSFDCGEKPLFDSNTDVHTVASLLKLYLRELPEPVIPFAKYEDFLSCGQLLSKDEGEGTQELVKQVKNLPQANYNLLKYICNGQLAGVGESPTALASNVLSVQLVEMTNVGSVHLRHFITQHS
;
A
#
# COMPACT_ATOMS: atom_id res chain seq x y z
N MET A 1 -22.44 -11.62 -6.20
CA MET A 1 -21.42 -10.59 -6.51
C MET A 1 -20.09 -11.15 -6.03
N THR A 2 -19.03 -11.04 -6.82
CA THR A 2 -17.68 -11.22 -6.30
C THR A 2 -17.36 -9.99 -5.46
N GLY A 3 -16.92 -10.18 -4.22
CA GLY A 3 -16.50 -9.09 -3.34
C GLY A 3 -15.31 -8.30 -3.91
N ILE A 4 -14.94 -7.20 -3.26
CA ILE A 4 -13.79 -6.39 -3.67
C ILE A 4 -12.47 -7.04 -3.24
N PHE A 5 -12.48 -7.83 -2.16
CA PHE A 5 -11.34 -8.63 -1.74
C PHE A 5 -11.18 -9.82 -2.69
N GLY A 6 -9.94 -10.13 -3.09
CA GLY A 6 -9.69 -11.13 -4.13
C GLY A 6 -9.93 -10.66 -5.57
N GLN A 7 -10.39 -9.43 -5.78
CA GLN A 7 -10.65 -8.90 -7.12
C GLN A 7 -9.38 -8.27 -7.72
N ARG A 8 -9.23 -8.32 -9.05
CA ARG A 8 -8.15 -7.59 -9.74
C ARG A 8 -8.33 -6.10 -9.50
N LEU A 9 -7.24 -5.42 -9.16
CA LEU A 9 -7.21 -3.99 -8.89
C LEU A 9 -7.86 -3.16 -10.02
N GLU A 10 -7.56 -3.49 -11.27
CA GLU A 10 -8.11 -2.81 -12.44
C GLU A 10 -9.64 -2.94 -12.53
N ASP A 11 -10.19 -4.13 -12.25
CA ASP A 11 -11.63 -4.38 -12.29
C ASP A 11 -12.35 -3.57 -11.21
N THR A 12 -11.78 -3.50 -10.00
CA THR A 12 -12.34 -2.71 -8.89
C THR A 12 -12.35 -1.22 -9.25
N VAL A 13 -11.22 -0.67 -9.71
CA VAL A 13 -11.12 0.75 -10.11
C VAL A 13 -12.08 1.06 -11.26
N GLN A 14 -12.18 0.18 -12.26
CA GLN A 14 -13.09 0.35 -13.39
C GLN A 14 -14.57 0.33 -12.95
N TYR A 15 -14.93 -0.58 -12.04
CA TYR A 15 -16.28 -0.66 -11.51
C TYR A 15 -16.66 0.61 -10.72
N GLU A 16 -15.75 1.11 -9.88
CA GLU A 16 -16.00 2.27 -9.02
C GLU A 16 -16.08 3.60 -9.78
N ARG A 17 -15.50 3.69 -10.99
CA ARG A 17 -15.62 4.88 -11.86
C ARG A 17 -17.06 5.31 -12.13
N LYS A 18 -18.02 4.38 -12.02
CA LYS A 18 -19.46 4.66 -12.14
C LYS A 18 -19.99 5.57 -11.04
N TYR A 19 -19.31 5.63 -9.90
CA TYR A 19 -19.70 6.39 -8.71
C TYR A 19 -18.78 7.59 -8.43
N GLY A 20 -17.85 7.90 -9.33
CA GLY A 20 -16.91 9.00 -9.22
C GLY A 20 -15.56 8.67 -9.86
N GLN A 21 -14.83 9.68 -10.33
CA GLN A 21 -13.45 9.46 -10.80
C GLN A 21 -12.56 9.17 -9.60
N ARG A 22 -12.13 7.91 -9.44
CA ARG A 22 -11.17 7.47 -8.44
C ARG A 22 -9.91 6.94 -9.10
N LEU A 23 -8.77 7.23 -8.48
CA LEU A 23 -7.47 6.75 -8.95
C LEU A 23 -7.06 5.46 -8.24
N ALA A 24 -7.57 5.22 -7.03
CA ALA A 24 -7.41 4.01 -6.25
C ALA A 24 -8.78 3.49 -5.77
N PRO A 25 -8.88 2.22 -5.32
CA PRO A 25 -10.11 1.70 -4.73
C PRO A 25 -10.57 2.52 -3.51
N LEU A 26 -11.87 2.72 -3.35
CA LEU A 26 -12.45 3.48 -2.23
C LEU A 26 -11.99 2.95 -0.86
N LEU A 27 -11.88 1.63 -0.71
CA LEU A 27 -11.35 1.02 0.52
C LEU A 27 -9.95 1.57 0.85
N VAL A 28 -9.07 1.62 -0.14
CA VAL A 28 -7.70 2.10 0.03
C VAL A 28 -7.72 3.58 0.39
N GLU A 29 -8.52 4.38 -0.31
CA GLU A 29 -8.64 5.81 -0.03
C GLU A 29 -9.05 6.06 1.43
N GLN A 30 -10.13 5.43 1.88
CA GLN A 30 -10.59 5.54 3.26
C GLN A 30 -9.55 5.07 4.28
N CYS A 31 -8.91 3.91 4.04
CA CYS A 31 -7.92 3.38 4.96
C CYS A 31 -6.71 4.31 5.09
N VAL A 32 -6.16 4.78 3.98
CA VAL A 32 -4.97 5.64 3.97
C VAL A 32 -5.27 6.99 4.59
N ASP A 33 -6.43 7.59 4.31
CA ASP A 33 -6.81 8.87 4.89
C ASP A 33 -7.01 8.77 6.40
N PHE A 34 -7.68 7.72 6.88
CA PHE A 34 -7.85 7.49 8.32
C PHE A 34 -6.52 7.27 9.04
N ILE A 35 -5.63 6.45 8.46
CA ILE A 35 -4.30 6.20 9.03
C ILE A 35 -3.46 7.48 9.02
N ARG A 36 -3.60 8.34 8.01
CA ARG A 36 -2.94 9.65 7.97
C ARG A 36 -3.42 10.55 9.10
N GLU A 37 -4.72 10.59 9.34
CA GLU A 37 -5.30 11.48 10.36
C GLU A 37 -5.00 11.03 11.80
N ARG A 38 -4.93 9.70 12.04
CA ARG A 38 -4.85 9.16 13.41
C ARG A 38 -3.61 8.33 13.72
N GLY A 39 -2.88 7.87 12.71
CA GLY A 39 -1.81 6.87 12.87
C GLY A 39 -0.40 7.43 12.99
N LEU A 40 -0.18 8.71 12.68
CA LEU A 40 1.18 9.28 12.65
C LEU A 40 1.87 9.27 14.02
N THR A 41 1.10 9.33 15.11
CA THR A 41 1.62 9.29 16.49
C THR A 41 1.49 7.92 17.14
N GLU A 42 0.95 6.92 16.44
CA GLU A 42 0.62 5.61 17.00
C GLU A 42 1.82 4.65 16.95
N GLU A 43 2.15 4.05 18.09
CA GLU A 43 3.31 3.18 18.20
C GLU A 43 3.06 1.84 17.48
N GLY A 44 4.01 1.42 16.64
CA GLY A 44 3.91 0.11 16.01
C GLY A 44 2.79 0.01 14.96
N LEU A 45 2.42 1.14 14.35
CA LEU A 45 1.58 1.17 13.15
C LEU A 45 2.09 0.16 12.11
N PHE A 46 1.18 -0.61 11.50
CA PHE A 46 1.45 -1.77 10.63
C PHE A 46 2.17 -2.97 11.26
N ARG A 47 2.87 -2.83 12.39
CA ARG A 47 3.51 -3.93 13.13
C ARG A 47 2.51 -4.66 14.03
N MET A 48 1.71 -3.91 14.77
CA MET A 48 0.71 -4.47 15.68
C MET A 48 -0.54 -4.95 14.93
N PRO A 49 -1.14 -6.08 15.33
CA PRO A 49 -2.42 -6.51 14.78
C PRO A 49 -3.56 -5.65 15.33
N GLY A 50 -4.56 -5.38 14.50
CA GLY A 50 -5.83 -4.80 14.93
C GLY A 50 -6.81 -5.84 15.49
N GLN A 51 -8.03 -5.39 15.75
CA GLN A 51 -9.09 -6.26 16.25
C GLN A 51 -9.61 -7.19 15.15
N ALA A 52 -9.27 -8.49 15.22
CA ALA A 52 -9.54 -9.45 14.15
C ALA A 52 -11.02 -9.53 13.75
N ASN A 53 -11.93 -9.51 14.74
CA ASN A 53 -13.38 -9.54 14.48
C ASN A 53 -13.82 -8.30 13.69
N LEU A 54 -13.37 -7.11 14.09
CA LEU A 54 -13.72 -5.87 13.40
C LEU A 54 -13.12 -5.79 11.99
N VAL A 55 -11.90 -6.31 11.78
CA VAL A 55 -11.33 -6.45 10.44
C VAL A 55 -12.22 -7.33 9.56
N LYS A 56 -12.72 -8.45 10.12
CA LYS A 56 -13.61 -9.35 9.39
C LYS A 56 -14.95 -8.71 9.05
N ASP A 57 -15.56 -8.01 10.02
CA ASP A 57 -16.83 -7.31 9.81
C ASP A 57 -16.70 -6.21 8.75
N LEU A 58 -15.59 -5.45 8.76
CA LEU A 58 -15.30 -4.44 7.75
C LEU A 58 -15.06 -5.07 6.37
N GLN A 59 -14.30 -6.16 6.28
CA GLN A 59 -14.11 -6.92 5.03
C GLN A 59 -15.45 -7.35 4.44
N ASP A 60 -16.31 -7.99 5.24
CA ASP A 60 -17.61 -8.50 4.79
C ASP A 60 -18.53 -7.36 4.33
N SER A 61 -18.50 -6.22 5.02
CA SER A 61 -19.24 -5.01 4.62
C SER A 61 -18.79 -4.50 3.24
N PHE A 62 -17.48 -4.35 3.04
CA PHE A 62 -16.92 -3.93 1.75
C PHE A 62 -17.22 -4.93 0.62
N ASP A 63 -17.13 -6.24 0.88
CA ASP A 63 -17.44 -7.29 -0.10
C ASP A 63 -18.92 -7.33 -0.49
N CYS A 64 -19.82 -6.92 0.41
CA CYS A 64 -21.24 -6.74 0.12
C CYS A 64 -21.52 -5.46 -0.69
N GLY A 65 -20.50 -4.66 -1.00
CA GLY A 65 -20.63 -3.38 -1.70
C GLY A 65 -21.08 -2.23 -0.79
N GLU A 66 -21.07 -2.44 0.53
CA GLU A 66 -21.24 -1.36 1.49
C GLU A 66 -20.00 -0.47 1.53
N LYS A 67 -20.16 0.72 2.11
CA LYS A 67 -19.10 1.73 2.24
C LYS A 67 -19.04 2.15 3.70
N PRO A 68 -18.58 1.24 4.61
CA PRO A 68 -18.54 1.53 6.02
C PRO A 68 -17.63 2.74 6.28
N LEU A 69 -18.06 3.62 7.18
CA LEU A 69 -17.23 4.69 7.70
C LEU A 69 -16.49 4.20 8.94
N PHE A 70 -15.25 4.63 9.13
CA PHE A 70 -14.51 4.37 10.36
C PHE A 70 -14.95 5.36 11.43
N ASP A 71 -15.51 4.85 12.53
CA ASP A 71 -16.02 5.66 13.61
C ASP A 71 -14.93 6.05 14.63
N SER A 72 -15.32 6.64 15.75
CA SER A 72 -14.40 6.96 16.85
C SER A 72 -13.87 5.73 17.59
N ASN A 73 -14.54 4.57 17.49
CA ASN A 73 -14.17 3.34 18.18
C ASN A 73 -13.22 2.47 17.33
N THR A 74 -13.11 2.78 16.04
CA THR A 74 -12.20 2.11 15.12
C THR A 74 -10.77 2.51 15.45
N ASP A 75 -9.97 1.55 15.90
CA ASP A 75 -8.55 1.73 16.18
C ASP A 75 -7.70 1.69 14.89
N VAL A 76 -6.60 2.44 14.86
CA VAL A 76 -5.75 2.56 13.66
C VAL A 76 -5.08 1.25 13.26
N HIS A 77 -4.76 0.36 14.21
CA HIS A 77 -4.18 -0.94 13.89
C HIS A 77 -5.19 -1.85 13.19
N THR A 78 -6.49 -1.66 13.45
CA THR A 78 -7.58 -2.33 12.73
C THR A 78 -7.63 -1.88 11.28
N VAL A 79 -7.62 -0.57 11.03
CA VAL A 79 -7.64 -0.02 9.66
C VAL A 79 -6.36 -0.40 8.90
N ALA A 80 -5.19 -0.35 9.56
CA ALA A 80 -3.93 -0.82 8.99
C ALA A 80 -3.96 -2.31 8.67
N SER A 81 -4.59 -3.14 9.51
CA SER A 81 -4.75 -4.57 9.28
C SER A 81 -5.71 -4.86 8.12
N LEU A 82 -6.78 -4.09 7.97
CA LEU A 82 -7.71 -4.16 6.84
C LEU A 82 -7.01 -3.79 5.52
N LEU A 83 -6.23 -2.71 5.51
CA LEU A 83 -5.45 -2.31 4.33
C LEU A 83 -4.43 -3.40 3.94
N LYS A 84 -3.70 -3.96 4.91
CA LYS A 84 -2.80 -5.10 4.68
C LYS A 84 -3.53 -6.32 4.12
N LEU A 85 -4.71 -6.63 4.64
CA LEU A 85 -5.54 -7.74 4.17
C LEU A 85 -5.93 -7.55 2.70
N TYR A 86 -6.42 -6.36 2.34
CA TYR A 86 -6.81 -6.05 0.97
C TYR A 86 -5.64 -6.23 -0.02
N LEU A 87 -4.48 -5.63 0.30
CA LEU A 87 -3.29 -5.70 -0.56
C LEU A 87 -2.76 -7.14 -0.74
N ARG A 88 -2.88 -7.96 0.30
CA ARG A 88 -2.46 -9.37 0.29
C ARG A 88 -3.40 -10.26 -0.52
N GLU A 89 -4.70 -9.96 -0.52
CA GLU A 89 -5.70 -10.74 -1.23
C GLU A 89 -5.84 -10.36 -2.70
N LEU A 90 -5.13 -9.32 -3.19
CA LEU A 90 -5.08 -9.03 -4.61
C LEU A 90 -4.57 -10.28 -5.39
N PRO A 91 -5.19 -10.64 -6.53
CA PRO A 91 -4.73 -11.76 -7.36
C PRO A 91 -3.29 -11.65 -7.84
N GLU A 92 -2.81 -10.42 -7.97
CA GLU A 92 -1.41 -10.09 -8.24
C GLU A 92 -0.99 -8.96 -7.28
N PRO A 93 0.22 -8.99 -6.71
CA PRO A 93 0.73 -7.92 -5.87
C PRO A 93 0.74 -6.57 -6.59
N VAL A 94 0.74 -5.49 -5.81
CA VAL A 94 0.72 -4.12 -6.32
C VAL A 94 1.91 -3.83 -7.23
N ILE A 95 3.08 -4.39 -6.93
CA ILE A 95 4.16 -4.49 -7.91
C ILE A 95 3.95 -5.85 -8.61
N PRO A 96 3.65 -5.89 -9.91
CA PRO A 96 3.46 -7.15 -10.64
C PRO A 96 4.73 -8.02 -10.62
N PHE A 97 4.57 -9.35 -10.61
CA PHE A 97 5.71 -10.29 -10.59
C PHE A 97 6.66 -10.06 -11.77
N ALA A 98 6.12 -9.69 -12.93
CA ALA A 98 6.88 -9.40 -14.14
C ALA A 98 7.86 -8.20 -13.99
N LYS A 99 7.70 -7.38 -12.94
CA LYS A 99 8.54 -6.22 -12.65
C LYS A 99 9.57 -6.48 -11.54
N TYR A 100 9.55 -7.65 -10.90
CA TYR A 100 10.37 -7.90 -9.72
C TYR A 100 11.87 -7.81 -10.01
N GLU A 101 12.35 -8.40 -11.10
CA GLU A 101 13.76 -8.34 -11.50
C GLU A 101 14.24 -6.91 -11.76
N ASP A 102 13.37 -6.07 -12.36
CA ASP A 102 13.66 -4.67 -12.61
C ASP A 102 13.84 -3.90 -11.30
N PHE A 103 12.94 -4.11 -10.33
CA PHE A 103 13.01 -3.47 -9.01
C PHE A 103 14.17 -4.01 -8.16
N LEU A 104 14.49 -5.31 -8.24
CA LEU A 104 15.66 -5.91 -7.58
C LEU A 104 16.96 -5.28 -8.09
N SER A 105 17.06 -5.07 -9.40
CA SER A 105 18.19 -4.40 -10.04
C SER A 105 18.33 -2.95 -9.57
N CYS A 106 17.22 -2.22 -9.40
CA CYS A 106 17.22 -0.89 -8.80
C CYS A 106 17.82 -0.90 -7.39
N GLY A 107 17.46 -1.88 -6.54
CA GLY A 107 18.01 -2.02 -5.20
C GLY A 107 19.53 -2.23 -5.17
N GLN A 108 20.07 -2.97 -6.13
CA GLN A 108 21.52 -3.16 -6.28
C GLN A 108 22.21 -1.88 -6.73
N LEU A 109 21.59 -1.13 -7.65
CA LEU A 109 22.12 0.16 -8.12
C LEU A 109 22.12 1.20 -7.00
N LEU A 110 21.03 1.30 -6.23
CA LEU A 110 20.94 2.20 -5.07
C LEU A 110 22.06 1.98 -4.05
N SER A 111 22.54 0.75 -3.91
CA SER A 111 23.65 0.41 -3.00
C SER A 111 25.02 0.82 -3.54
N LYS A 112 25.14 1.05 -4.85
CA LYS A 112 26.39 1.41 -5.54
C LYS A 112 26.46 2.90 -5.86
N ASP A 113 25.36 3.43 -6.37
CA ASP A 113 25.15 4.83 -6.74
C ASP A 113 23.67 5.18 -6.45
N GLU A 114 23.48 5.95 -5.37
CA GLU A 114 22.15 6.36 -4.91
C GLU A 114 21.41 7.19 -5.99
N GLY A 115 22.13 8.03 -6.73
CA GLY A 115 21.57 8.91 -7.75
C GLY A 115 21.04 8.13 -8.96
N GLU A 116 21.87 7.25 -9.52
CA GLU A 116 21.50 6.38 -10.64
C GLU A 116 20.40 5.39 -10.23
N GLY A 117 20.54 4.77 -9.06
CA GLY A 117 19.53 3.84 -8.53
C GLY A 117 18.18 4.50 -8.30
N THR A 118 18.16 5.75 -7.82
CA THR A 118 16.90 6.51 -7.63
C THR A 118 16.25 6.85 -8.97
N GLN A 119 17.04 7.24 -9.98
CA GLN A 119 16.52 7.52 -11.32
C GLN A 119 15.89 6.28 -11.97
N GLU A 120 16.56 5.13 -11.87
CA GLU A 120 16.05 3.87 -12.42
C GLU A 120 14.80 3.41 -11.66
N LEU A 121 14.77 3.53 -10.32
CA LEU A 121 13.59 3.22 -9.53
C LEU A 121 12.38 4.06 -9.94
N VAL A 122 12.54 5.37 -10.09
CA VAL A 122 11.47 6.28 -10.55
C VAL A 122 10.94 5.88 -11.93
N LYS A 123 11.83 5.47 -12.84
CA LYS A 123 11.46 4.98 -14.16
C LYS A 123 10.68 3.67 -14.06
N GLN A 124 11.10 2.72 -13.22
CA GLN A 124 10.38 1.45 -13.05
C GLN A 124 8.99 1.65 -12.43
N VAL A 125 8.87 2.53 -11.44
CA VAL A 125 7.57 2.91 -10.86
C VAL A 125 6.64 3.52 -11.92
N LYS A 126 7.14 4.39 -12.80
CA LYS A 126 6.36 4.98 -13.90
C LYS A 126 5.95 3.97 -14.98
N ASN A 127 6.67 2.86 -15.11
CA ASN A 127 6.39 1.79 -16.07
C ASN A 127 5.39 0.74 -15.54
N LEU A 128 4.88 0.91 -14.33
CA LEU A 128 3.83 0.06 -13.78
C LEU A 128 2.50 0.28 -14.52
N PRO A 129 1.60 -0.73 -14.54
CA PRO A 129 0.24 -0.53 -15.00
C PRO A 129 -0.42 0.64 -14.27
N GLN A 130 -1.27 1.40 -14.96
CA GLN A 130 -1.80 2.66 -14.45
C GLN A 130 -2.49 2.51 -13.08
N ALA A 131 -3.26 1.44 -12.87
CA ALA A 131 -3.94 1.18 -11.61
C ALA A 131 -2.95 0.92 -10.47
N ASN A 132 -1.91 0.11 -10.72
CA ASN A 132 -0.84 -0.19 -9.77
C ASN A 132 -0.02 1.05 -9.43
N TYR A 133 0.36 1.84 -10.44
CA TYR A 133 1.05 3.12 -10.23
C TYR A 133 0.22 4.08 -9.39
N ASN A 134 -1.07 4.24 -9.70
CA ASN A 134 -1.95 5.12 -8.94
C ASN A 134 -2.11 4.64 -7.49
N LEU A 135 -2.27 3.34 -7.28
CA LEU A 135 -2.38 2.74 -5.96
C LEU A 135 -1.11 2.98 -5.13
N LEU A 136 0.07 2.68 -5.69
CA LEU A 136 1.35 2.95 -5.03
C LEU A 136 1.53 4.43 -4.75
N LYS A 137 1.20 5.28 -5.72
CA LYS A 137 1.25 6.73 -5.54
C LYS A 137 0.30 7.17 -4.43
N TYR A 138 -0.90 6.60 -4.29
CA TYR A 138 -1.83 7.00 -3.23
C TYR A 138 -1.29 6.61 -1.84
N ILE A 139 -0.76 5.39 -1.72
CA ILE A 139 -0.17 4.87 -0.48
C ILE A 139 1.10 5.65 -0.12
N CYS A 140 1.97 5.95 -1.11
CA CYS A 140 3.26 6.61 -0.90
C CYS A 140 3.16 8.13 -0.81
N ASN A 141 2.30 8.77 -1.62
CA ASN A 141 1.99 10.21 -1.53
C ASN A 141 0.96 10.51 -0.43
N GLY A 142 0.86 9.61 0.55
CA GLY A 142 0.45 9.89 1.92
C GLY A 142 0.96 11.24 2.44
N GLN A 143 2.13 11.72 2.00
CA GLN A 143 2.52 13.12 2.13
C GLN A 143 2.25 13.92 0.85
N LEU A 144 1.65 15.11 0.99
CA LEU A 144 2.16 16.42 0.52
C LEU A 144 1.07 17.50 0.63
N ALA A 145 0.85 18.03 1.85
CA ALA A 145 0.60 19.45 2.11
C ALA A 145 0.42 19.69 3.63
N GLY A 146 1.53 19.95 4.33
CA GLY A 146 1.50 20.49 5.69
C GLY A 146 1.69 19.45 6.79
N VAL A 147 2.94 19.25 7.20
CA VAL A 147 3.44 19.04 8.59
C VAL A 147 4.83 18.41 8.44
N GLY A 148 5.81 19.01 9.13
CA GLY A 148 7.25 18.80 8.93
C GLY A 148 7.83 17.53 9.55
N GLU A 149 7.31 16.35 9.21
CA GLU A 149 7.94 15.05 9.50
C GLU A 149 7.99 14.14 8.24
N SER A 150 9.08 13.37 8.11
CA SER A 150 9.60 12.81 6.85
C SER A 150 8.63 11.84 6.11
N PRO A 151 8.56 11.90 4.76
CA PRO A 151 7.79 11.04 3.84
C PRO A 151 7.82 9.51 3.93
N THR A 152 8.39 8.92 4.97
CA THR A 152 9.12 7.66 4.82
C THR A 152 8.48 6.45 5.51
N ALA A 153 7.77 6.58 6.63
CA ALA A 153 7.32 5.42 7.41
C ALA A 153 6.09 4.65 6.83
N LEU A 154 5.08 5.34 6.29
CA LEU A 154 3.87 4.69 5.73
C LEU A 154 4.18 3.96 4.42
N ALA A 155 4.90 4.66 3.53
CA ALA A 155 5.40 4.11 2.27
C ALA A 155 6.33 2.94 2.56
N SER A 156 7.30 3.10 3.46
CA SER A 156 8.20 2.03 3.86
C SER A 156 7.45 0.83 4.42
N ASN A 157 6.49 0.98 5.33
CA ASN A 157 5.83 -0.16 5.96
C ASN A 157 4.88 -0.91 5.01
N VAL A 158 4.14 -0.22 4.14
CA VAL A 158 3.25 -0.88 3.16
C VAL A 158 4.06 -1.52 2.03
N LEU A 159 5.09 -0.82 1.53
CA LEU A 159 6.06 -1.41 0.60
C LEU A 159 6.81 -2.56 1.27
N SER A 160 7.16 -2.48 2.55
CA SER A 160 7.77 -3.57 3.32
C SER A 160 6.85 -4.76 3.42
N VAL A 161 5.54 -4.59 3.62
CA VAL A 161 4.60 -5.72 3.62
C VAL A 161 4.59 -6.42 2.26
N GLN A 162 4.55 -5.67 1.16
CA GLN A 162 4.58 -6.25 -0.20
C GLN A 162 5.96 -6.82 -0.58
N LEU A 163 7.04 -6.18 -0.14
CA LEU A 163 8.44 -6.51 -0.45
C LEU A 163 8.98 -7.62 0.46
N VAL A 164 8.50 -7.76 1.69
CA VAL A 164 8.84 -8.88 2.58
C VAL A 164 8.34 -10.19 1.95
N GLU A 165 7.17 -10.18 1.30
CA GLU A 165 6.69 -11.31 0.48
C GLU A 165 7.60 -11.57 -0.74
N MET A 166 8.18 -10.53 -1.36
CA MET A 166 9.20 -10.70 -2.42
C MET A 166 10.50 -11.30 -1.89
N THR A 167 10.85 -11.05 -0.63
CA THR A 167 12.15 -11.40 -0.06
C THR A 167 12.27 -12.82 0.52
N ASN A 168 11.26 -13.68 0.32
CA ASN A 168 11.54 -15.12 0.24
C ASN A 168 12.43 -15.44 -0.98
N VAL A 169 12.64 -14.46 -1.88
CA VAL A 169 13.68 -14.41 -2.90
C VAL A 169 14.66 -13.24 -2.61
N GLY A 170 15.46 -13.37 -1.55
CA GLY A 170 16.91 -13.11 -1.65
C GLY A 170 17.54 -11.71 -1.58
N SER A 171 16.86 -10.54 -1.65
CA SER A 171 17.61 -9.25 -1.62
C SER A 171 17.59 -8.53 -0.26
N VAL A 172 18.65 -8.72 0.52
CA VAL A 172 18.93 -8.00 1.79
C VAL A 172 19.11 -6.48 1.55
N HIS A 173 19.53 -6.08 0.36
CA HIS A 173 19.83 -4.69 0.00
C HIS A 173 18.59 -3.84 -0.18
N LEU A 174 17.52 -4.40 -0.76
CA LEU A 174 16.23 -3.71 -0.87
C LEU A 174 15.62 -3.48 0.51
N ARG A 175 15.70 -4.48 1.39
CA ARG A 175 15.30 -4.32 2.80
C ARG A 175 16.09 -3.22 3.50
N HIS A 176 17.42 -3.20 3.32
CA HIS A 176 18.28 -2.19 3.94
C HIS A 176 18.01 -0.77 3.43
N PHE A 177 17.83 -0.59 2.11
CA PHE A 177 17.47 0.69 1.51
C PHE A 177 16.13 1.20 2.05
N ILE A 178 15.12 0.32 2.09
CA ILE A 178 13.81 0.68 2.64
C ILE A 178 13.95 1.09 4.11
N THR A 179 14.64 0.31 4.95
CA THR A 179 14.83 0.60 6.38
C THR A 179 15.66 1.86 6.65
N GLN A 180 16.68 2.17 5.84
CA GLN A 180 17.50 3.37 6.01
C GLN A 180 16.79 4.66 5.60
N HIS A 181 15.82 4.55 4.69
CA HIS A 181 15.00 5.67 4.23
C HIS A 181 13.54 5.51 4.71
N SER A 182 13.34 4.92 5.90
CA SER A 182 12.07 4.83 6.66
C SER A 182 12.04 5.86 7.77
#